data_AF-A0A0B8QU15-F1
#
_entry.id   AF-A0A0B8QU15-F1
#
_cell.length_a   1.000
_cell.length_b   1.000
_cell.length_c   1.000
_cell.angle_alpha   90.00
_cell.angle_beta   90.00
_cell.angle_gamma   90.00
#
_symmetry.space_group_name_H-M   'P 1'
#
loop_
_entity.id
_entity.type
_entity.pdbx_description
1 polymer ?
#
loop_
_entity_poly.entity_id
_entity_poly.type
_entity_poly.pdbx_seq_one_letter_code
_entity_poly.pdbx_strand_id
1 'polypeptide(L)' 'MHQDVSHQRMTEIDYITGYLLDCAKAHAIQTPYNQELYNKIKKLEASYDN' A
#
# COMPACT_ATOMS: atom_id res chain seq x y z
N MET A 1 0.07 9.32 5.29
CA MET A 1 0.90 8.78 4.19
C MET A 1 2.08 9.68 3.81
N HIS A 2 1.91 10.85 3.17
CA HIS A 2 3.07 11.67 2.74
C HIS A 2 4.01 12.03 3.90
N GLN A 3 3.46 12.42 5.05
CA GLN A 3 4.25 12.70 6.25
C GLN A 3 4.98 11.46 6.76
N ASP A 4 4.37 10.28 6.70
CA ASP A 4 5.03 9.04 7.14
C ASP A 4 6.20 8.72 6.22
N VAL A 5 5.98 8.84 4.91
CA VAL A 5 7.02 8.68 3.89
C VAL A 5 8.16 9.68 4.08
N SER A 6 7.87 10.97 4.33
CA SER A 6 8.89 12.00 4.51
C SER A 6 9.73 11.79 5.77
N HIS A 7 9.18 11.11 6.77
CA HIS A 7 9.85 10.80 8.04
C HIS A 7 10.29 9.32 8.11
N GLN A 8 10.26 8.57 7.01
CA GLN A 8 10.63 7.15 6.95
C GLN A 8 9.91 6.27 7.99
N ARG A 9 8.63 6.57 8.24
CA ARG A 9 7.77 5.78 9.10
C ARG A 9 6.87 4.88 8.27
N MET A 10 6.48 3.76 8.84
CA MET A 10 5.44 2.90 8.27
C MET A 10 4.14 3.68 8.07
N THR A 11 3.50 3.47 6.93
CA THR A 11 2.24 4.11 6.57
C THR A 11 1.05 3.20 6.86
N GLU A 12 -0.16 3.75 6.77
CA GLU A 12 -1.40 2.99 6.91
C GLU A 12 -1.87 2.32 5.58
N ILE A 13 -0.99 2.17 4.59
CA ILE A 13 -1.34 1.63 3.25
C ILE A 13 -2.03 0.25 3.33
N ASP A 14 -1.63 -0.57 4.30
CA ASP A 14 -2.17 -1.92 4.53
C ASP A 14 -3.65 -1.87 4.93
N TYR A 15 -4.06 -0.86 5.70
CA TYR A 15 -5.44 -0.73 6.17
C TYR A 15 -6.35 0.03 5.21
N ILE A 16 -5.78 0.85 4.32
CA ILE A 16 -6.54 1.59 3.32
C ILE A 16 -6.62 0.81 2.01
N THR A 17 -5.48 0.68 1.32
CA THR A 17 -5.42 0.04 0.01
C THR A 17 -5.32 -1.47 0.13
N GLY A 18 -4.62 -1.99 1.15
CA GLY A 18 -4.59 -3.44 1.42
C GLY A 18 -6.00 -3.99 1.67
N TYR A 19 -6.78 -3.34 2.55
CA TYR A 19 -8.17 -3.73 2.79
C TYR A 19 -9.05 -3.64 1.53
N LEU A 20 -8.87 -2.61 0.70
CA LEU A 20 -9.57 -2.49 -0.59
C LEU A 20 -9.23 -3.67 -1.52
N LEU A 21 -7.96 -4.06 -1.59
CA LEU A 21 -7.51 -5.20 -2.40
C LEU A 21 -8.09 -6.52 -1.88
N ASP A 22 -8.17 -6.71 -0.56
CA ASP A 22 -8.80 -7.88 0.05
C ASP A 22 -10.29 -7.97 -0.30
N CYS A 23 -11.01 -6.86 -0.18
CA CYS A 23 -12.42 -6.77 -0.61
C CYS A 23 -12.55 -7.07 -2.11
N ALA A 24 -11.72 -6.46 -2.95
CA ALA A 24 -11.76 -6.65 -4.39
C ALA A 24 -11.51 -8.12 -4.78
N LYS A 25 -10.58 -8.78 -4.09
CA LYS A 25 -10.30 -10.21 -4.27
C LYS A 25 -11.51 -11.07 -3.89
N ALA A 26 -12.20 -10.77 -2.79
CA ALA A 26 -13.41 -11.48 -2.37
C ALA A 26 -14.57 -11.34 -3.38
N HIS A 27 -14.66 -10.20 -4.06
CA HIS A 27 -15.70 -9.90 -5.05
C HIS A 27 -15.26 -10.12 -6.51
N ALA A 28 -14.07 -10.68 -6.74
CA ALA A 28 -13.48 -10.89 -8.07
C ALA A 28 -13.39 -9.60 -8.94
N ILE A 29 -13.17 -8.45 -8.30
CA ILE A 29 -13.03 -7.15 -8.95
C ILE A 29 -11.55 -6.90 -9.27
N GLN A 30 -11.25 -6.57 -10.52
CA GLN A 30 -9.89 -6.20 -10.92
C GLN A 30 -9.55 -4.78 -10.45
N THR A 31 -8.41 -4.64 -9.78
CA THR A 31 -7.94 -3.37 -9.21
C THR A 31 -6.47 -3.12 -9.53
N PRO A 32 -6.06 -3.15 -10.82
CA PRO A 32 -4.64 -3.11 -11.21
C PRO A 32 -3.90 -1.87 -10.71
N TYR A 33 -4.54 -0.69 -10.75
CA TYR A 33 -3.93 0.56 -10.28
C TYR A 33 -3.71 0.59 -8.76
N ASN A 34 -4.66 0.04 -8.00
CA ASN A 34 -4.54 -0.02 -6.54
C ASN A 34 -3.42 -0.99 -6.14
N GLN A 35 -3.31 -2.12 -6.85
CA GLN A 35 -2.23 -3.08 -6.62
C GLN A 35 -0.87 -2.47 -6.96
N GLU A 36 -0.77 -1.73 -8.06
CA GLU A 36 0.47 -1.05 -8.44
C GLU A 36 0.87 0.01 -7.40
N LEU A 37 -0.07 0.83 -6.95
CA LEU A 37 0.16 1.86 -5.93
C LEU A 37 0.57 1.25 -4.59
N TYR A 38 -0.15 0.21 -4.14
CA TYR A 38 0.16 -0.54 -2.94
C TYR A 38 1.60 -1.07 -2.99
N ASN A 39 1.96 -1.75 -4.08
CA ASN A 39 3.30 -2.32 -4.27
C ASN A 39 4.39 -1.25 -4.25
N LYS A 40 4.16 -0.07 -4.87
CA LYS A 40 5.11 1.06 -4.85
C LYS A 40 5.37 1.55 -3.44
N ILE A 41 4.32 1.72 -2.62
CA ILE A 41 4.48 2.17 -1.24
C ILE A 41 5.16 1.09 -0.39
N LYS A 42 4.76 -0.19 -0.49
CA LYS A 42 5.45 -1.28 0.25
C LYS A 42 6.93 -1.38 -0.10
N LYS A 43 7.29 -1.18 -1.38
CA LYS A 43 8.69 -1.15 -1.82
C LYS A 43 9.45 0.04 -1.23
N LEU A 44 8.80 1.19 -1.12
CA LEU A 44 9.39 2.37 -0.50
C LEU A 44 9.58 2.16 1.01
N GLU A 45 8.59 1.62 1.71
CA GLU A 45 8.70 1.29 3.14
C GLU A 45 9.83 0.30 3.43
N ALA A 46 9.97 -0.74 2.60
CA ALA A 46 11.05 -1.71 2.71
C ALA A 46 12.46 -1.11 2.52
N SER A 47 12.57 0.12 2.00
CA SER A 47 13.85 0.81 1.84
C SER A 47 14.29 1.60 3.09
N TYR A 48 13.43 1.74 4.10
CA TYR A 48 13.74 2.53 5.31
C TYR A 48 14.70 1.82 6.28
N ASP A 49 14.82 0.48 6.20
CA ASP A 49 15.66 -0.34 7.08
C ASP A 49 17.08 -0.61 6.53
N ASN A 50 17.58 0.19 5.57
CA ASN A 50 18.96 0.11 5.05
C ASN A 50 19.86 1.25 5.53
#